data_AF-A0A5C7WDZ6-F1
#
_entry.id   AF-A0A5C7WDZ6-F1
#
_cell.length_a   1.000
_cell.length_b   1.000
_cell.length_c   1.000
_cell.angle_alpha   90.00
_cell.angle_beta   90.00
_cell.angle_gamma   90.00
#
_symmetry.space_group_name_H-M   'P 1'
#
loop_
_entity.id
_entity.type
_entity.pdbx_description
1 polymer ?
#
loop_
_entity_poly.entity_id
_entity_poly.type
_entity_poly.pdbx_seq_one_letter_code
_entity_poly.pdbx_strand_id
1 'polypeptide(L)'
;MDPRSEVLLRQAELFQGELLLAGLPADDLLGQLPRAHGWSWHAGEQNVLLSRFAGCCQFGTGAPEAAFDSAVLFLPKSRELTDYLLQALAARLAGREL
;
A
#
# COMPACT_ATOMS: atom_id res chain seq x y z
N MET A 1 -14.32 4.84 6.57
CA MET A 1 -12.93 4.39 6.74
C MET A 1 -12.97 2.89 7.01
N ASP A 2 -12.06 2.12 6.42
CA ASP A 2 -11.98 0.67 6.56
C ASP A 2 -11.36 0.31 7.93
N PRO A 3 -11.84 -0.74 8.64
CA PRO A 3 -11.28 -1.14 9.92
C PRO A 3 -9.78 -1.46 9.88
N ARG A 4 -9.26 -1.94 8.75
CA ARG A 4 -7.82 -2.25 8.58
C ARG A 4 -6.98 -0.98 8.54
N SER A 5 -7.52 0.10 7.97
CA SER A 5 -6.88 1.42 7.98
C SER A 5 -6.81 1.97 9.42
N GLU A 6 -7.87 1.80 10.21
CA GLU A 6 -7.87 2.27 11.61
C GLU A 6 -6.81 1.56 12.47
N VAL A 7 -6.55 0.27 12.22
CA VAL A 7 -5.48 -0.48 12.91
C VAL A 7 -4.13 0.18 12.69
N LEU A 8 -3.83 0.59 11.45
CA LEU A 8 -2.58 1.29 11.12
C LEU A 8 -2.51 2.67 11.77
N LEU A 9 -3.61 3.43 11.74
CA LEU A 9 -3.65 4.79 12.28
C LEU A 9 -3.46 4.83 13.80
N ARG A 10 -3.80 3.75 14.52
CA ARG A 10 -3.51 3.62 15.95
C ARG A 10 -2.02 3.44 16.26
N GLN A 11 -1.20 3.19 15.26
CA GLN A 11 0.25 3.02 15.36
C GLN A 11 0.97 3.85 14.27
N ALA A 12 0.42 5.03 13.93
CA ALA A 12 0.94 5.89 12.86
C ALA A 12 2.42 6.29 13.07
N GLU A 13 2.87 6.32 14.32
CA GLU A 13 4.27 6.56 14.71
C GLU A 13 5.26 5.51 14.17
N LEU A 14 4.79 4.32 13.76
CA LEU A 14 5.64 3.30 13.12
C LEU A 14 5.86 3.56 11.62
N PHE A 15 5.10 4.49 11.03
CA PHE A 15 5.03 4.73 9.59
C PHE A 15 5.60 6.11 9.21
N GLN A 16 6.82 6.40 9.67
CA GLN A 16 7.46 7.72 9.48
C GLN A 16 8.32 7.83 8.21
N GLY A 17 8.68 6.69 7.59
CA GLY A 17 9.49 6.61 6.36
C GLY A 17 8.66 6.56 5.09
N GLU A 18 9.32 6.37 3.94
CA GLU A 18 8.64 6.09 2.67
C GLU A 18 7.92 4.74 2.77
N LEU A 19 6.59 4.75 2.73
CA LEU A 19 5.76 3.59 3.01
C LEU A 19 5.02 3.15 1.74
N LEU A 20 5.10 1.86 1.40
CA LEU A 20 4.28 1.26 0.35
C LEU A 20 3.05 0.56 0.94
N LEU A 21 1.84 0.98 0.57
CA LEU A 21 0.57 0.35 0.94
C LEU A 21 0.04 -0.52 -0.22
N ALA A 22 0.25 -1.83 -0.14
CA ALA A 22 -0.18 -2.78 -1.18
C ALA A 22 -1.59 -3.32 -0.91
N GLY A 23 -2.50 -3.16 -1.88
CA GLY A 23 -3.89 -3.62 -1.77
C GLY A 23 -4.77 -2.76 -0.85
N LEU A 24 -4.36 -1.51 -0.63
CA LEU A 24 -5.04 -0.55 0.24
C LEU A 24 -6.54 -0.34 -0.10
N PRO A 25 -7.39 -0.08 0.90
CA PRO A 25 -8.77 0.34 0.68
C PRO A 25 -8.83 1.77 0.11
N ALA A 26 -9.91 2.11 -0.58
CA ALA A 26 -10.13 3.44 -1.16
C ALA A 26 -10.70 4.46 -0.16
N ASP A 27 -10.15 4.48 1.05
CA ASP A 27 -10.55 5.42 2.09
C ASP A 27 -9.53 6.56 2.23
N ASP A 28 -9.49 7.21 3.39
CA ASP A 28 -8.65 8.40 3.62
C ASP A 28 -7.24 8.07 4.14
N LEU A 29 -6.84 6.79 4.15
CA LEU A 29 -5.57 6.36 4.74
C LEU A 29 -4.34 7.08 4.15
N LEU A 30 -4.31 7.29 2.82
CA LEU A 30 -3.23 8.04 2.16
C LEU A 30 -3.15 9.51 2.60
N GLY A 31 -4.28 10.12 2.99
CA GLY A 31 -4.31 11.48 3.52
C GLY A 31 -3.80 11.60 4.95
N GLN A 32 -3.77 10.49 5.69
CA GLN A 32 -3.37 10.41 7.10
C GLN A 32 -1.89 10.01 7.28
N LEU A 33 -1.29 9.38 6.26
CA LEU A 33 0.09 8.92 6.24
C LEU A 33 0.87 9.67 5.14
N PRO A 34 1.51 10.82 5.44
CA PRO A 34 2.00 11.75 4.43
C PRO A 34 3.04 11.20 3.45
N ARG A 35 3.78 10.15 3.84
CA ARG A 35 4.82 9.49 3.01
C ARG A 35 4.37 8.14 2.47
N ALA A 36 3.07 7.86 2.53
CA ALA A 36 2.52 6.63 2.01
C ALA A 36 2.23 6.74 0.51
N HIS A 37 2.59 5.68 -0.21
CA HIS A 37 2.27 5.47 -1.61
C HIS A 37 1.42 4.21 -1.73
N GLY A 38 0.32 4.30 -2.46
CA GLY A 38 -0.58 3.19 -2.74
C GLY A 38 -0.12 2.37 -3.94
N TRP A 39 -0.33 1.06 -3.85
CA TRP A 39 -0.26 0.16 -4.99
C TRP A 39 -1.47 -0.77 -4.98
N SER A 40 -2.31 -0.69 -6.02
CA SER A 40 -3.55 -1.46 -6.10
C SER A 40 -3.73 -2.12 -7.46
N TRP A 41 -4.34 -3.32 -7.44
CA TRP A 41 -4.74 -4.05 -8.64
C TRP A 41 -6.24 -3.90 -8.90
N HIS A 42 -6.94 -3.14 -8.05
CA HIS A 42 -8.39 -3.08 -8.10
C HIS A 42 -8.88 -1.87 -8.89
N ALA A 43 -9.28 -2.11 -10.14
CA ALA A 43 -9.73 -1.07 -11.05
C ALA A 43 -10.98 -0.33 -10.55
N GLY A 44 -11.85 -1.01 -9.80
CA GLY A 44 -13.09 -0.43 -9.25
C GLY A 44 -12.81 0.74 -8.28
N GLU A 45 -11.70 0.67 -7.56
CA GLU A 45 -11.33 1.64 -6.54
C GLU A 45 -10.32 2.68 -7.05
N GLN A 46 -9.70 2.42 -8.20
CA GLN A 46 -8.65 3.29 -8.74
C GLN A 46 -9.15 4.71 -9.02
N ASN A 47 -10.38 4.87 -9.52
CA ASN A 47 -10.94 6.20 -9.79
C ASN A 47 -11.11 7.02 -8.50
N VAL A 48 -11.53 6.37 -7.42
CA VAL A 48 -11.69 7.01 -6.11
C VAL A 48 -10.32 7.43 -5.57
N LEU A 49 -9.34 6.54 -5.61
CA LEU A 49 -7.97 6.82 -5.16
C LEU A 49 -7.30 7.93 -5.99
N LEU A 50 -7.43 7.92 -7.31
CA LEU A 50 -6.88 8.95 -8.18
C LEU A 50 -7.54 10.32 -7.98
N SER A 51 -8.87 10.37 -7.81
CA SER A 51 -9.58 11.64 -7.61
C SER A 51 -9.19 12.34 -6.31
N ARG A 52 -8.79 11.58 -5.29
CA ARG A 52 -8.46 12.10 -3.95
C ARG A 52 -6.95 12.26 -3.72
N PHE A 53 -6.15 11.35 -4.28
CA PHE A 53 -4.71 11.21 -4.02
C PHE A 53 -3.94 11.06 -5.33
N ALA A 54 -4.19 11.98 -6.26
CA ALA A 54 -3.56 11.98 -7.58
C ALA A 54 -2.02 11.89 -7.46
N GLY A 55 -1.43 10.90 -8.14
CA GLY A 55 0.02 10.66 -8.12
C GLY A 55 0.53 9.85 -6.92
N CYS A 56 -0.29 9.63 -5.89
CA CYS A 56 0.11 8.86 -4.70
C CYS A 56 -0.31 7.39 -4.76
N CYS A 57 -1.03 6.94 -5.80
CA CYS A 57 -1.47 5.55 -5.93
C CYS A 57 -1.26 5.01 -7.35
N GLN A 58 -0.44 3.97 -7.48
CA GLN A 58 -0.18 3.27 -8.73
C GLN A 58 -1.15 2.10 -8.92
N PHE A 59 -1.74 2.02 -10.11
CA PHE A 59 -2.53 0.88 -10.54
C PHE A 59 -1.76 -0.01 -11.51
N GLY A 60 -1.79 -1.32 -11.26
CA GLY A 60 -1.19 -2.31 -12.16
C GLY A 60 -0.55 -3.46 -11.41
N THR A 61 -0.03 -4.44 -12.15
CA THR A 61 0.53 -5.67 -11.57
C THR A 61 1.99 -5.56 -11.16
N GLY A 62 2.73 -4.57 -11.67
CA GLY A 62 4.09 -4.30 -11.24
C GLY A 62 4.12 -3.46 -9.97
N ALA A 63 4.95 -3.86 -9.00
CA ALA A 63 5.23 -3.01 -7.84
C ALA A 63 5.89 -1.69 -8.29
N PRO A 64 5.63 -0.55 -7.62
CA PRO A 64 6.26 0.72 -7.96
C PRO A 64 7.78 0.65 -7.95
N GLU A 65 8.43 1.31 -8.92
CA GLU A 65 9.89 1.43 -9.02
C GLU A 65 10.38 2.64 -8.21
N ALA A 66 10.18 2.58 -6.90
CA ALA A 66 10.65 3.56 -5.93
C ALA A 66 11.28 2.87 -4.73
N ALA A 67 12.14 3.58 -4.00
CA ALA A 67 12.73 3.10 -2.76
C ALA A 67 11.74 3.33 -1.61
N PHE A 68 11.49 2.28 -0.82
CA PHE A 68 10.62 2.33 0.34
C PHE A 68 11.38 1.88 1.58
N ASP A 69 11.07 2.49 2.72
CA ASP A 69 11.61 2.11 4.01
C ASP A 69 10.86 0.92 4.60
N SER A 70 9.55 0.84 4.35
CA SER A 70 8.67 -0.23 4.81
C SER A 70 7.49 -0.45 3.86
N ALA A 71 6.78 -1.56 4.04
CA ALA A 71 5.57 -1.86 3.30
C ALA A 71 4.48 -2.42 4.22
N VAL A 72 3.23 -2.20 3.85
CA VAL A 72 2.06 -2.84 4.47
C VAL A 72 1.29 -3.58 3.40
N LEU A 73 1.03 -4.86 3.64
CA LEU A 73 0.21 -5.69 2.78
C LEU A 73 -1.20 -5.85 3.37
N PHE A 74 -2.20 -5.33 2.66
CA PHE A 74 -3.60 -5.64 2.93
C PHE A 74 -3.90 -7.01 2.32
N LEU A 75 -3.84 -8.05 3.16
CA LEU A 75 -3.92 -9.44 2.73
C LEU A 75 -5.15 -9.72 1.85
N PRO A 76 -4.96 -10.17 0.59
CA PRO A 76 -6.05 -10.60 -0.26
C PRO A 76 -6.56 -11.98 0.16
N LYS A 77 -7.77 -12.34 -0.29
CA LYS A 77 -8.34 -13.67 -0.03
C LYS A 77 -7.61 -14.80 -0.77
N SER A 78 -7.02 -14.50 -1.93
CA SER A 78 -6.28 -15.49 -2.73
C SER A 78 -4.89 -15.71 -2.16
N ARG A 79 -4.55 -16.98 -1.93
CA ARG A 79 -3.21 -17.40 -1.52
C ARG A 79 -2.18 -17.07 -2.60
N GLU A 80 -2.46 -17.41 -3.85
CA GLU A 80 -1.54 -17.20 -4.98
C GLU A 80 -1.21 -15.71 -5.14
N LEU A 81 -2.22 -14.84 -4.99
CA LEU A 81 -2.01 -13.40 -5.02
C LEU A 81 -1.20 -12.92 -3.82
N THR A 82 -1.45 -13.47 -2.63
CA THR A 82 -0.66 -13.16 -1.43
C THR A 82 0.81 -13.51 -1.64
N ASP A 83 1.09 -14.71 -2.15
CA ASP A 83 2.44 -15.20 -2.42
C ASP A 83 3.16 -14.29 -3.43
N TYR A 84 2.48 -13.89 -4.51
CA TYR A 84 3.02 -12.94 -5.47
C TYR A 84 3.34 -11.59 -4.82
N LEU A 85 2.40 -11.02 -4.06
CA LEU A 85 2.57 -9.68 -3.46
C LEU A 85 3.72 -9.67 -2.46
N LEU A 86 3.86 -10.71 -1.64
CA LEU A 86 4.98 -10.85 -0.71
C LEU A 86 6.32 -10.89 -1.43
N GLN A 87 6.44 -11.66 -2.52
CA GLN A 87 7.66 -11.69 -3.33
C GLN A 87 7.96 -10.34 -3.98
N ALA A 88 6.94 -9.68 -4.53
CA ALA A 88 7.09 -8.37 -5.15
C ALA A 88 7.54 -7.31 -4.12
N LEU A 89 6.96 -7.30 -2.92
CA LEU A 89 7.36 -6.39 -1.85
C LEU A 89 8.77 -6.68 -1.34
N ALA A 90 9.12 -7.96 -1.11
CA ALA A 90 10.46 -8.37 -0.68
C ALA A 90 11.54 -7.90 -1.67
N ALA A 91 11.27 -7.98 -2.98
CA ALA A 91 12.17 -7.51 -4.01
C ALA A 91 12.38 -5.98 -4.00
N ARG A 92 11.42 -5.21 -3.47
CA ARG A 92 11.47 -3.74 -3.43
C ARG A 92 12.10 -3.19 -2.16
N LEU A 93 12.03 -3.94 -1.06
CA LEU A 93 12.57 -3.53 0.24
C LEU A 93 14.08 -3.79 0.38
N ALA A 94 14.76 -4.32 -0.64
CA ALA A 94 16.22 -4.45 -0.72
C ALA A 94 16.88 -5.08 0.52
N GLY A 95 16.24 -6.09 1.12
CA GLY A 95 16.75 -6.79 2.31
C GLY A 95 16.35 -6.17 3.65
N ARG A 96 15.45 -5.19 3.67
CA ARG A 96 14.78 -4.72 4.88
C ARG A 96 13.69 -5.71 5.33
N GLU A 97 13.36 -5.66 6.62
CA GLU A 97 12.29 -6.49 7.18
C GLU A 97 10.91 -6.06 6.66
N LEU A 98 10.03 -7.04 6.44
CA LEU A 98 8.64 -6.90 6.01
C LEU A 98 7.70 -6.82 7.21
#